data_AF-A0A327JD89-F1
#
_entry.id   AF-A0A327JD89-F1
#
_cell.length_a   1.000
_cell.length_b   1.000
_cell.length_c   1.000
_cell.angle_alpha   90.00
_cell.angle_beta   90.00
_cell.angle_gamma   90.00
#
_symmetry.space_group_name_H-M   'P 1'
#
loop_
_entity.id
_entity.type
_entity.pdbx_description
1 polymer ?
#
loop_
_entity_poly.entity_id
_entity_poly.type
_entity_poly.pdbx_seq_one_letter_code
_entity_poly.pdbx_strand_id
1 'polypeptide(L)'
;MEKKFALLFKNLCCSRCKSDFDENSVIIMHDDQKKENSLKVIKLICQNCGKSFGIAFLGVNEKNIKDEPLKDIKDTSAITKDEVLDAHEYIKDFETHWKNYIEDKNNN
;
A
#
# COMPACT_ATOMS: atom_id res chain seq x y z
N MET A 1 5.22 -8.81 -15.58
CA MET A 1 5.04 -7.84 -14.48
C MET A 1 3.77 -8.15 -13.70
N GLU A 2 2.68 -8.47 -14.40
CA GLU A 2 1.41 -9.06 -13.91
C GLU A 2 1.60 -10.13 -12.81
N LYS A 3 2.39 -11.18 -13.09
CA LYS A 3 2.65 -12.28 -12.15
C LYS A 3 3.20 -11.86 -10.76
N LYS A 4 3.87 -10.71 -10.64
CA LYS A 4 4.41 -10.25 -9.34
C LYS A 4 3.31 -9.67 -8.44
N PHE A 5 2.27 -9.06 -9.01
CA PHE A 5 1.14 -8.54 -8.23
C PHE A 5 0.25 -9.66 -7.71
N ALA A 6 -0.03 -10.68 -8.53
CA ALA A 6 -0.75 -11.86 -8.08
C ALA A 6 -0.07 -12.55 -6.89
N LEU A 7 1.27 -12.51 -6.81
CA LEU A 7 2.03 -13.04 -5.67
C LEU A 7 1.88 -12.19 -4.40
N LEU A 8 1.85 -10.86 -4.51
CA LEU A 8 1.68 -9.96 -3.36
C LEU A 8 0.34 -10.16 -2.64
N PHE A 9 -0.71 -10.47 -3.40
CA PHE A 9 -2.06 -10.66 -2.87
C PHE A 9 -2.48 -12.13 -2.77
N LYS A 10 -1.53 -13.05 -2.94
CA LYS A 10 -1.79 -14.48 -2.79
C LYS A 10 -2.27 -14.78 -1.37
N ASN A 11 -3.36 -15.53 -1.26
CA ASN A 11 -4.03 -15.87 0.00
C ASN A 11 -4.68 -14.68 0.74
N LEU A 12 -4.82 -13.52 0.10
CA LEU A 12 -5.60 -12.41 0.65
C LEU A 12 -6.99 -12.38 0.00
N CYS A 13 -8.01 -12.13 0.82
CA CYS A 13 -9.39 -12.02 0.36
C CYS A 13 -10.04 -10.73 0.90
N CYS A 14 -11.11 -10.31 0.22
CA CYS A 14 -11.89 -9.16 0.63
C CYS A 14 -12.48 -9.37 2.02
N SER A 15 -12.18 -8.48 2.96
CA SER A 15 -12.72 -8.57 4.33
C SER A 15 -14.25 -8.51 4.38
N ARG A 16 -14.91 -7.94 3.36
CA ARG A 16 -16.37 -7.82 3.25
C ARG A 16 -17.04 -9.04 2.61
N CYS A 17 -16.65 -9.42 1.39
CA CYS A 17 -17.34 -10.46 0.62
C CYS A 17 -16.55 -11.77 0.46
N LYS A 18 -15.35 -11.85 1.04
CA LYS A 18 -14.45 -13.02 1.02
C LYS A 18 -13.98 -13.47 -0.36
N SER A 19 -14.29 -12.74 -1.42
CA SER A 19 -13.73 -12.96 -2.75
C SER A 19 -12.23 -12.67 -2.76
N ASP A 20 -11.46 -13.50 -3.46
CA ASP A 20 -10.03 -13.34 -3.61
C ASP A 20 -9.69 -12.10 -4.44
N PHE A 21 -8.49 -11.58 -4.21
CA PHE A 21 -7.94 -10.52 -5.05
C PHE A 21 -7.16 -11.11 -6.22
N ASP A 22 -7.31 -10.48 -7.38
CA ASP A 22 -6.60 -10.81 -8.60
C ASP A 22 -5.89 -9.56 -9.17
N GLU A 23 -5.29 -9.69 -10.34
CA GLU A 23 -4.58 -8.59 -10.99
C GLU A 23 -5.51 -7.41 -11.32
N ASN A 24 -6.79 -7.68 -11.61
CA ASN A 24 -7.80 -6.65 -11.88
C ASN A 24 -8.20 -5.88 -10.62
N SER A 25 -7.91 -6.44 -9.45
CA SER A 25 -8.17 -5.79 -8.16
C SER A 25 -7.21 -4.62 -7.90
N VAL A 26 -6.13 -4.47 -8.68
CA VAL A 26 -5.10 -3.45 -8.49
C VAL A 26 -5.20 -2.38 -9.58
N ILE A 27 -5.43 -1.14 -9.17
CA ILE A 27 -5.43 0.04 -10.05
C ILE A 27 -4.09 0.77 -9.89
N ILE A 28 -3.33 0.90 -10.96
CA ILE A 28 -2.09 1.68 -10.96
C ILE A 28 -2.46 3.16 -11.16
N MET A 29 -2.20 3.98 -10.14
CA MET A 29 -2.48 5.42 -10.14
C MET A 29 -1.27 6.26 -10.60
N HIS A 30 -0.06 5.74 -10.41
CA HIS A 30 1.18 6.37 -10.86
C HIS A 30 2.26 5.31 -11.10
N ASP A 31 3.07 5.53 -12.13
CA ASP A 31 4.14 4.62 -12.52
C ASP A 31 5.37 5.44 -12.95
N ASP A 32 6.32 5.63 -12.03
CA ASP A 32 7.59 6.30 -12.35
C ASP A 32 8.58 5.28 -12.91
N GLN A 33 8.44 4.98 -14.20
CA GLN A 33 9.31 4.06 -14.94
C GLN A 33 10.69 4.67 -15.28
N LYS A 34 10.95 5.95 -14.96
CA LYS A 34 12.16 6.67 -15.38
C LYS A 34 13.33 6.58 -14.40
N LYS A 35 13.16 5.94 -13.23
CA LYS A 35 14.20 5.81 -12.19
C LYS A 35 14.53 4.34 -11.91
N GLU A 36 15.79 4.02 -11.64
CA GLU A 36 16.26 2.67 -11.23
C GLU A 36 15.49 2.09 -10.03
N ASN A 37 14.90 2.96 -9.20
CA ASN A 37 13.95 2.59 -8.16
C ASN A 37 12.54 3.03 -8.58
N SER A 38 11.84 2.20 -9.35
CA SER A 38 10.46 2.51 -9.76
C SER A 38 9.51 2.44 -8.57
N LEU A 39 8.97 3.59 -8.18
CA LEU A 39 7.90 3.71 -7.19
C LEU A 39 6.57 3.72 -7.95
N LYS A 40 5.73 2.71 -7.70
CA LYS A 40 4.38 2.65 -8.24
C LYS A 40 3.39 3.01 -7.15
N VAL A 41 2.39 3.81 -7.49
CA VAL A 41 1.24 4.06 -6.61
C VAL A 41 0.11 3.20 -7.10
N ILE A 42 -0.41 2.36 -6.21
CA ILE A 42 -1.51 1.45 -6.51
C ILE A 42 -2.67 1.69 -5.57
N LYS A 43 -3.88 1.35 -6.02
CA LYS A 43 -5.09 1.28 -5.22
C LYS A 43 -5.69 -0.10 -5.34
N LEU A 44 -6.00 -0.72 -4.20
CA LEU A 44 -6.61 -2.05 -4.16
C LEU A 44 -8.13 -1.92 -4.01
N ILE A 45 -8.88 -2.51 -4.94
CA ILE A 45 -10.34 -2.51 -4.95
C ILE A 45 -10.85 -3.94 -5.18
N CYS A 46 -11.79 -4.39 -4.34
CA CYS A 46 -12.46 -5.65 -4.57
C CYS A 46 -13.40 -5.56 -5.77
N GLN A 47 -13.14 -6.36 -6.81
CA GLN A 47 -13.95 -6.38 -8.03
C GLN A 47 -15.37 -6.90 -7.82
N ASN A 48 -15.59 -7.73 -6.79
CA ASN A 48 -16.92 -8.30 -6.52
C ASN A 48 -17.85 -7.33 -5.77
N CYS A 49 -17.34 -6.53 -4.84
CA CYS A 49 -18.18 -5.67 -3.98
C CYS A 49 -17.84 -4.18 -4.02
N GLY A 50 -16.83 -3.77 -4.81
CA GLY A 50 -16.40 -2.39 -4.98
C GLY A 50 -15.71 -1.77 -3.76
N LYS A 51 -15.44 -2.53 -2.69
CA LYS A 51 -14.75 -1.99 -1.51
C LYS A 51 -13.32 -1.58 -1.85
N SER A 52 -12.99 -0.32 -1.58
CA SER A 52 -11.63 0.22 -1.62
C SER A 52 -10.87 -0.16 -0.35
N PHE A 53 -9.62 -0.59 -0.51
CA PHE A 53 -8.69 -0.92 0.59
C PHE A 53 -7.57 0.12 0.74
N GLY A 54 -7.66 1.21 -0.03
CA GLY A 54 -6.77 2.36 0.07
C GLY A 54 -5.64 2.35 -0.96
N ILE A 55 -4.76 3.34 -0.81
CA ILE A 55 -3.62 3.59 -1.68
C ILE A 55 -2.35 3.04 -1.04
N ALA A 56 -1.48 2.41 -1.83
CA ALA A 56 -0.19 1.90 -1.39
C ALA A 56 0.94 2.33 -2.34
N PHE A 57 2.11 2.57 -1.77
CA PHE A 57 3.36 2.78 -2.49
C PHE A 57 4.10 1.45 -2.63
N LEU A 58 4.29 1.00 -3.86
CA LEU A 58 5.07 -0.19 -4.18
C LEU A 58 6.41 0.22 -4.77
N GLY A 59 7.46 0.17 -3.95
CA GLY A 59 8.84 0.27 -4.43
C GLY A 59 9.27 -1.08 -4.99
N VAL A 60 9.40 -1.19 -6.32
CA VAL A 60 9.92 -2.41 -6.95
C VAL A 60 11.44 -2.27 -7.07
N ASN A 61 12.15 -2.54 -5.97
CA ASN A 61 13.61 -2.67 -6.01
C ASN A 61 13.95 -4.13 -6.31
N GLU A 62 14.81 -4.38 -7.31
CA GLU A 62 15.33 -5.75 -7.59
C GLU A 62 16.29 -6.26 -6.51
N LYS A 63 16.56 -5.48 -5.46
CA LYS A 63 17.45 -5.84 -4.36
C LYS A 63 16.70 -6.70 -3.35
N ASN A 64 17.12 -7.97 -3.27
CA ASN A 64 16.87 -8.96 -2.23
C ASN A 64 16.01 -8.44 -1.06
N ILE A 65 14.74 -8.85 -1.03
CA ILE A 65 13.92 -8.80 0.18
C ILE A 65 14.75 -9.51 1.25
N LYS A 66 15.34 -8.74 2.16
CA LYS A 66 15.97 -9.34 3.32
C LYS A 66 14.82 -9.89 4.15
N ASP A 67 14.85 -11.19 4.45
CA ASP A 67 14.06 -11.80 5.54
C ASP A 67 14.57 -11.26 6.89
N GLU A 68 14.59 -9.93 7.05
CA GLU A 68 14.81 -9.33 8.35
C GLU A 68 13.54 -9.61 9.17
N PRO A 69 13.65 -10.35 10.28
CA PRO A 69 12.51 -10.61 11.14
C PRO A 69 11.92 -9.28 11.57
N LEU A 70 10.60 -9.15 11.47
CA LEU A 70 9.86 -8.00 11.97
C LEU A 70 10.35 -7.73 13.40
N LYS A 71 10.85 -6.51 13.64
CA LYS A 71 11.31 -6.13 14.97
C LYS A 71 10.14 -6.28 15.93
N ASP A 72 10.33 -7.05 16.99
CA ASP A 72 9.37 -7.12 18.09
C ASP A 72 9.13 -5.71 18.62
N ILE A 73 7.90 -5.22 18.41
CA ILE A 73 7.45 -3.95 18.94
C ILE A 73 7.29 -4.16 20.45
N LYS A 74 8.25 -3.65 21.23
CA LYS A 74 8.32 -3.84 22.69
C LYS A 74 7.25 -3.05 23.45
N ASP A 75 6.61 -2.08 22.80
CA ASP A 75 5.54 -1.29 23.39
C ASP A 75 4.19 -1.73 22.80
N THR A 76 3.46 -2.51 23.59
CA THR A 76 2.10 -2.96 23.29
C THR A 76 1.09 -2.25 24.18
N SER A 77 1.39 -1.04 24.63
CA SER A 77 0.42 -0.23 25.35
C SER A 77 -0.87 -0.08 24.53
N ALA A 78 -2.00 0.02 25.23
CA ALA A 78 -3.28 0.13 24.57
C ALA A 78 -3.33 1.44 23.77
N ILE A 79 -3.68 1.34 22.49
CA ILE A 79 -3.88 2.50 21.64
C ILE A 79 -4.98 3.41 22.23
N THR A 80 -4.68 4.69 22.33
CA THR A 80 -5.60 5.71 22.82
C THR A 80 -6.56 6.17 21.73
N LYS A 81 -7.66 6.83 22.13
CA LYS A 81 -8.62 7.39 21.19
C LYS A 81 -7.99 8.42 20.26
N ASP A 82 -7.12 9.28 20.80
CA ASP A 82 -6.50 10.35 20.02
C ASP A 82 -5.52 9.78 18.99
N GLU A 83 -4.72 8.76 19.36
CA GLU A 83 -3.86 8.05 18.41
C GLU A 83 -4.66 7.38 17.27
N VAL A 84 -5.86 6.85 17.56
CA VAL A 84 -6.76 6.33 16.52
C VAL A 84 -7.26 7.44 15.60
N LEU A 85 -7.60 8.60 16.14
CA LEU A 85 -8.08 9.75 15.35
C LEU A 85 -6.96 10.33 14.49
N ASP A 86 -5.78 10.53 15.05
CA ASP A 86 -4.60 11.03 14.34
C ASP A 86 -4.24 10.08 13.18
N ALA A 87 -4.22 8.77 13.43
CA ALA A 87 -3.99 7.79 12.38
C ALA A 87 -5.08 7.84 11.29
N HIS A 88 -6.36 8.01 11.69
CA HIS A 88 -7.46 8.13 10.73
C HIS A 88 -7.33 9.37 9.85
N GLU A 89 -7.03 10.53 10.44
CA GLU A 89 -6.83 11.79 9.73
C GLU A 89 -5.64 11.71 8.79
N TYR A 90 -4.52 11.16 9.25
CA TYR A 90 -3.34 10.92 8.41
C TYR A 90 -3.66 10.05 7.20
N ILE A 91 -4.33 8.91 7.39
CA ILE A 91 -4.69 8.00 6.28
C ILE A 91 -5.63 8.70 5.29
N LYS A 92 -6.59 9.48 5.79
CA LYS A 92 -7.55 10.22 4.94
C LYS A 92 -6.85 11.31 4.12
N ASP A 93 -5.94 12.06 4.74
CA ASP A 93 -5.12 13.07 4.05
C ASP A 93 -4.24 12.41 3.00
N PHE A 94 -3.55 11.32 3.37
CA PHE A 94 -2.70 10.54 2.49
C PHE A 94 -3.43 10.05 1.23
N GLU A 95 -4.65 9.50 1.37
CA GLU A 95 -5.43 9.06 0.20
C GLU A 95 -5.77 10.22 -0.76
N THR A 96 -5.93 11.44 -0.23
CA THR A 96 -6.28 12.63 -1.00
C THR A 96 -5.05 13.27 -1.65
N HIS A 97 -3.91 13.29 -0.94
CA HIS A 97 -2.73 14.08 -1.26
C HIS A 97 -1.46 13.24 -1.52
N TRP A 98 -1.59 11.95 -1.84
CA TRP A 98 -0.46 11.04 -2.10
C TRP A 98 0.60 11.59 -3.08
N LYS A 99 0.22 12.46 -4.03
CA LYS A 99 1.15 13.07 -5.01
C LYS A 99 2.24 13.91 -4.34
N ASN A 100 1.90 14.63 -3.27
CA ASN A 100 2.84 15.49 -2.55
C ASN A 100 4.00 14.67 -1.98
N TYR A 101 3.71 13.44 -1.54
CA TYR A 101 4.70 12.50 -0.99
C TYR A 101 5.66 11.92 -2.04
N ILE A 102 5.42 12.13 -3.33
CA ILE A 102 6.34 11.75 -4.42
C ILE A 102 7.21 12.93 -4.83
N GLU A 103 6.65 14.14 -4.90
CA GLU A 103 7.32 15.33 -5.44
C GLU A 103 8.37 15.93 -4.48
N ASP A 104 8.21 15.74 -3.16
CA ASP A 104 9.16 16.22 -2.15
C ASP A 104 10.57 15.59 -2.25
N LYS A 105 10.77 14.54 -3.06
CA LYS A 105 12.11 13.96 -3.30
C LYS A 105 12.96 14.73 -4.32
N ASN A 106 12.49 15.82 -4.91
CA ASN A 106 13.27 16.63 -5.85
C ASN A 106 13.83 17.94 -5.24
N ASN A 107 13.55 18.24 -3.97
CA ASN A 107 14.06 19.44 -3.28
C ASN A 107 14.82 19.07 -1.99
N ASN A 108 16.00 18.47 -2.11
CA ASN A 108 17.06 18.57 -1.10
C ASN A 108 18.43 18.25 -1.72
#